data_AF-A0AAW9H0I6-F1
#
_entry.id   AF-A0AAW9H0I6-F1
#
_cell.length_a   1.000
_cell.length_b   1.000
_cell.length_c   1.000
_cell.angle_alpha   90.00
_cell.angle_beta   90.00
_cell.angle_gamma   90.00
#
_symmetry.space_group_name_H-M   'P 1'
#
loop_
_entity.id
_entity.type
_entity.pdbx_description
1 polymer ?
#
loop_
_entity_poly.entity_id
_entity_poly.type
_entity_poly.pdbx_seq_one_letter_code
_entity_poly.pdbx_strand_id
1 'polypeptide(L)'
;MTMNHYTQGHQSPLFKAMQWARRNLFSSINNSLLTLFCLWLLWVAIPPLLNWAIFQANWIGTTRNDCTREGACWVFIHARFGHFMYGLYPAAEVWRINFALAIALLSILPMFLKSIPYRGRYIAVWAVAYPLIAWWLLYGGFGGLSRVETYQWGGLTLTLIIAAVGIAGALPLGILLALGRRSTLPIVRMLSVVFIEFWRGVPLITVLFMSSVMLPLFLTEGTTIDKLLRALVGVILFQSAYVAEVVRGGLQALPKGQYEAAESLGLGYWRMQGLVILPQALKMVIPGLVNTIISLFKDTSLVIIIGLFDLFSSIQQATVDPTWLGMSTEGYVFAAMVYWIFCFSMSRYSQHLENRFNTGHKSH
;
A
#
# COMPACT_ATOMS: atom_id res chain seq x y z
N MET A 1 48.93 28.63 -22.31
CA MET A 1 49.89 27.98 -21.39
C MET A 1 49.17 26.90 -20.61
N THR A 2 49.45 25.66 -21.00
CA THR A 2 49.40 24.40 -20.23
C THR A 2 48.10 23.97 -19.55
N MET A 3 47.30 23.25 -20.34
CA MET A 3 46.70 21.96 -19.94
C MET A 3 47.62 21.18 -18.99
N ASN A 4 47.09 20.68 -17.86
CA ASN A 4 47.66 19.54 -17.16
C ASN A 4 46.58 18.45 -17.05
N HIS A 5 46.67 17.52 -17.99
CA HIS A 5 46.07 16.19 -17.93
C HIS A 5 47.06 15.25 -17.20
N TYR A 6 46.50 14.33 -16.40
CA TYR A 6 47.13 13.21 -15.67
C TYR A 6 47.89 13.61 -14.38
N THR A 7 47.40 13.23 -13.19
CA THR A 7 47.45 11.85 -12.69
C THR A 7 46.15 11.43 -11.99
N GLN A 8 45.36 10.56 -12.62
CA GLN A 8 44.46 9.68 -11.87
C GLN A 8 45.32 8.60 -11.21
N GLY A 9 46.02 8.97 -10.13
CA GLY A 9 46.62 7.99 -9.24
C GLY A 9 45.53 7.05 -8.73
N HIS A 10 45.78 5.75 -8.75
CA HIS A 10 44.95 4.71 -8.15
C HIS A 10 44.82 4.99 -6.64
N GLN A 11 43.97 5.93 -6.26
CA GLN A 11 43.69 6.22 -4.86
C GLN A 11 43.05 4.97 -4.26
N SER A 12 43.66 4.45 -3.20
CA SER A 12 43.16 3.30 -2.48
C SER A 12 41.69 3.53 -2.07
N PRO A 13 40.84 2.49 -2.07
CA PRO A 13 39.43 2.61 -1.69
C PRO A 13 39.26 3.23 -0.29
N LEU A 14 40.23 2.98 0.60
CA LEU A 14 40.31 3.58 1.93
C LEU A 14 40.48 5.10 1.89
N PHE A 15 41.37 5.64 1.06
CA PHE A 15 41.57 7.10 0.95
C PHE A 15 40.30 7.79 0.42
N LYS A 16 39.63 7.21 -0.57
CA LYS A 16 38.35 7.71 -1.09
C LYS A 16 37.25 7.69 -0.02
N ALA A 17 37.15 6.60 0.76
CA ALA A 17 36.19 6.49 1.85
C ALA A 17 36.45 7.52 2.96
N MET A 18 37.71 7.73 3.34
CA MET A 18 38.09 8.70 4.37
C MET A 18 37.84 10.15 3.93
N GLN A 19 38.13 10.47 2.67
CA GLN A 19 37.83 11.78 2.09
C GLN A 19 36.31 12.02 1.98
N TRP A 20 35.54 10.99 1.64
CA TRP A 20 34.08 11.05 1.65
C TRP A 20 33.52 11.28 3.07
N ALA A 21 34.03 10.55 4.06
CA ALA A 21 33.59 10.67 5.45
C ALA A 21 33.87 12.06 6.01
N ARG A 22 35.07 12.62 5.78
CA ARG A 22 35.41 13.98 6.21
C ARG A 22 34.52 15.04 5.55
N ARG A 23 34.15 14.84 4.28
CA ARG A 23 33.29 15.78 3.52
C ARG A 23 31.80 15.68 3.86
N ASN A 24 31.30 14.50 4.22
CA ASN A 24 29.85 14.30 4.44
C ASN A 24 29.47 14.24 5.93
N LEU A 25 30.27 13.58 6.76
CA LEU A 25 29.97 13.35 8.18
C LEU A 25 30.61 14.42 9.09
N PHE A 26 31.84 14.84 8.79
CA PHE A 26 32.63 15.73 9.64
C PHE A 26 32.92 17.09 8.98
N SER A 27 32.01 17.60 8.16
CA SER A 27 32.21 18.84 7.40
C SER A 27 32.14 20.12 8.24
N SER A 28 31.43 20.07 9.37
CA SER A 28 31.30 21.18 10.33
C SER A 28 31.30 20.62 11.76
N ILE A 29 31.50 21.50 12.76
CA ILE A 29 31.42 21.12 14.18
C ILE A 29 30.04 20.54 14.50
N ASN A 30 28.96 21.17 14.00
CA ASN A 30 27.59 20.68 14.21
C ASN A 30 27.36 19.31 13.58
N ASN A 31 27.84 19.09 12.35
CA ASN A 31 27.72 17.79 11.67
C ASN A 31 28.55 16.70 12.37
N SER A 32 29.72 17.07 12.91
CA SER A 32 30.56 16.16 13.68
C SER A 32 29.88 15.74 14.99
N LEU A 33 29.29 16.69 15.73
CA LEU A 33 28.52 16.40 16.94
C LEU A 33 27.29 15.55 16.63
N LEU A 34 26.54 15.88 15.58
CA LEU A 34 25.38 15.10 15.15
C LEU A 34 25.77 13.67 14.74
N THR A 35 26.86 13.52 14.00
CA THR A 35 27.39 12.20 13.61
C THR A 35 27.77 11.37 14.83
N LEU A 36 28.51 11.95 15.79
CA LEU A 36 28.88 11.26 17.03
C LEU A 36 27.66 10.88 17.86
N PHE A 37 26.66 11.77 17.94
CA PHE A 37 25.39 11.49 18.61
C PHE A 37 24.62 10.34 17.93
N CYS A 38 24.53 10.33 16.60
CA CYS A 38 23.91 9.24 15.85
C CYS A 38 24.66 7.92 16.05
N LEU A 39 25.99 7.92 16.03
CA LEU A 39 26.80 6.73 16.30
C LEU A 39 26.61 6.22 17.72
N TRP A 40 26.59 7.12 18.71
CA TRP A 40 26.28 6.77 20.10
C TRP A 40 24.88 6.17 20.23
N LEU A 41 23.87 6.76 19.58
CA LEU A 41 22.50 6.24 19.59
C LEU A 41 22.42 4.86 18.95
N LEU A 42 23.09 4.64 17.81
CA LEU A 42 23.17 3.33 17.17
C LEU A 42 23.88 2.31 18.05
N TRP A 43 24.96 2.70 18.74
CA TRP A 43 25.68 1.84 19.67
C TRP A 43 24.85 1.45 20.90
N VAL A 44 24.00 2.35 21.40
CA VAL A 44 23.10 2.06 22.52
C VAL A 44 21.88 1.25 22.09
N ALA A 45 21.34 1.50 20.89
CA ALA A 45 20.09 0.87 20.45
C ALA A 45 20.28 -0.49 19.75
N ILE A 46 21.29 -0.64 18.89
CA ILE A 46 21.44 -1.84 18.05
C ILE A 46 21.80 -3.09 18.85
N PRO A 47 22.82 -3.10 19.73
CA PRO A 47 23.22 -4.32 20.43
C PRO A 47 22.12 -4.93 21.31
N PRO A 48 21.37 -4.16 22.14
CA PRO A 48 20.25 -4.72 22.89
C PRO A 48 19.15 -5.25 21.97
N LEU A 49 18.87 -4.57 20.86
CA LEU A 49 17.86 -4.99 19.90
C LEU A 49 18.23 -6.31 19.21
N LEU A 50 19.50 -6.47 18.80
CA LEU A 50 19.98 -7.72 18.21
C LEU A 50 20.04 -8.85 19.24
N ASN A 51 20.40 -8.54 20.49
CA ASN A 51 20.37 -9.52 21.57
C ASN A 51 18.94 -10.02 21.80
N TRP A 52 17.97 -9.12 21.91
CA TRP A 52 16.57 -9.49 22.07
C TRP A 52 16.02 -10.24 20.84
N ALA A 53 16.21 -9.71 19.63
CA ALA A 53 15.56 -10.23 18.42
C ALA A 53 16.21 -11.52 17.87
N ILE A 54 17.52 -11.71 18.04
CA ILE A 54 18.26 -12.79 17.37
C ILE A 54 18.99 -13.67 18.37
N PHE A 55 19.92 -13.10 19.14
CA PHE A 55 20.90 -13.91 19.89
C PHE A 55 20.29 -14.62 21.11
N GLN A 56 19.41 -13.94 21.85
CA GLN A 56 18.68 -14.48 23.00
C GLN A 56 17.25 -14.88 22.66
N ALA A 57 16.88 -14.91 21.38
CA ALA A 57 15.53 -15.25 20.96
C ALA A 57 15.25 -16.76 21.02
N ASN A 58 13.98 -17.09 21.23
CA ASN A 58 13.45 -18.45 21.20
C ASN A 58 12.78 -18.71 19.84
N TRP A 59 13.42 -19.55 19.01
CA TRP A 59 12.97 -19.82 17.63
C TRP A 59 12.18 -21.12 17.48
N ILE A 60 12.43 -22.11 18.34
CA ILE A 60 11.89 -23.46 18.23
C ILE A 60 11.00 -23.73 19.44
N GLY A 61 9.78 -24.18 19.20
CA GLY A 61 8.81 -24.50 20.23
C GLY A 61 7.41 -24.61 19.64
N THR A 62 6.44 -24.98 20.48
CA THR A 62 5.01 -25.05 20.13
C THR A 62 4.13 -24.34 21.15
N THR A 63 4.61 -24.18 22.38
CA THR A 63 3.86 -23.59 23.49
C THR A 63 4.62 -22.42 24.10
N ARG A 64 3.92 -21.61 24.90
CA ARG A 64 4.52 -20.50 25.63
C ARG A 64 5.65 -20.94 26.57
N ASN A 65 5.56 -22.14 27.14
CA ASN A 65 6.57 -22.64 28.08
C ASN A 65 7.93 -22.89 27.41
N ASP A 66 7.97 -22.99 26.08
CA ASP A 66 9.19 -23.14 25.31
C ASP A 66 9.98 -21.81 25.19
N CYS A 67 9.37 -20.68 25.56
CA CYS A 67 10.00 -19.36 25.62
C CYS A 67 10.87 -19.22 26.88
N THR A 68 12.01 -19.91 26.93
CA THR A 68 12.85 -19.98 28.14
C THR A 68 13.90 -18.87 28.25
N ARG A 69 14.37 -18.33 27.12
CA ARG A 69 15.34 -17.22 27.10
C ARG A 69 14.67 -15.87 27.30
N GLU A 70 15.43 -14.90 27.80
CA GLU A 70 14.98 -13.51 28.05
C GLU A 70 14.73 -12.68 26.77
N GLY A 71 15.14 -13.15 25.60
CA GLY A 71 14.90 -12.47 24.32
C GLY A 71 13.50 -12.73 23.75
N ALA A 72 13.31 -12.30 22.50
CA ALA A 72 12.05 -12.42 21.78
C ALA A 72 11.57 -13.87 21.69
N CYS A 73 10.29 -14.12 21.95
CA CYS A 73 9.70 -15.43 21.69
C CYS A 73 9.05 -15.52 20.30
N TRP A 74 9.83 -15.87 19.28
CA TRP A 74 9.32 -16.08 17.91
C TRP A 74 8.39 -17.30 17.79
N VAL A 75 8.43 -18.22 18.76
CA VAL A 75 7.46 -19.33 18.87
C VAL A 75 6.02 -18.82 18.87
N PHE A 76 5.75 -17.67 19.51
CA PHE A 76 4.43 -17.04 19.49
C PHE A 76 3.96 -16.73 18.06
N ILE A 77 4.84 -16.16 17.24
CA ILE A 77 4.54 -15.83 15.85
C ILE A 77 4.32 -17.10 15.04
N HIS A 78 5.17 -18.11 15.20
CA HIS A 78 5.03 -19.39 14.50
C HIS A 78 3.73 -20.12 14.86
N ALA A 79 3.37 -20.17 16.15
CA ALA A 79 2.14 -20.81 16.63
C ALA A 79 0.87 -20.11 16.13
N ARG A 80 0.90 -18.79 15.93
CA ARG A 80 -0.24 -17.97 15.49
C ARG A 80 -0.19 -17.55 14.02
N PHE A 81 0.82 -18.00 13.27
CA PHE A 81 1.06 -17.56 11.90
C PHE A 81 -0.15 -17.72 10.98
N GLY A 82 -0.85 -18.86 11.06
CA GLY A 82 -2.06 -19.11 10.28
C GLY A 82 -3.16 -18.07 10.54
N HIS A 83 -3.40 -17.71 11.80
CA HIS A 83 -4.36 -16.67 12.19
C HIS A 83 -3.92 -15.28 11.71
N PHE A 84 -2.62 -14.96 11.80
CA PHE A 84 -2.12 -13.68 11.32
C PHE A 84 -2.21 -13.52 9.80
N MET A 85 -2.06 -14.60 9.03
CA MET A 85 -2.11 -14.55 7.57
C MET A 85 -3.54 -14.66 7.03
N TYR A 86 -4.37 -15.55 7.59
CA TYR A 86 -5.67 -15.92 7.03
C TYR A 86 -6.86 -15.58 7.95
N GLY A 87 -6.61 -15.12 9.19
CA GLY A 87 -7.67 -14.87 10.16
C GLY A 87 -8.39 -16.14 10.57
N LEU A 88 -9.73 -16.07 10.61
CA LEU A 88 -10.62 -17.18 10.99
C LEU A 88 -11.00 -18.07 9.80
N TYR A 89 -10.31 -17.95 8.67
CA TYR A 89 -10.60 -18.75 7.47
C TYR A 89 -10.36 -20.23 7.76
N PRO A 90 -11.28 -21.14 7.39
CA PRO A 90 -11.15 -22.56 7.71
C PRO A 90 -9.84 -23.16 7.17
N ALA A 91 -9.09 -23.84 8.04
CA ALA A 91 -7.76 -24.37 7.72
C ALA A 91 -7.74 -25.28 6.48
N ALA A 92 -8.78 -26.10 6.32
CA ALA A 92 -8.94 -26.99 5.16
C ALA A 92 -9.11 -26.24 3.83
N GLU A 93 -9.52 -24.97 3.87
CA GLU A 93 -9.85 -24.17 2.68
C GLU A 93 -8.81 -23.08 2.39
N VAL A 94 -7.78 -22.93 3.24
CA VAL A 94 -6.70 -21.93 3.08
C VAL A 94 -6.00 -22.02 1.72
N TRP A 95 -5.97 -23.20 1.10
CA TRP A 95 -5.45 -23.39 -0.25
C TRP A 95 -6.12 -22.46 -1.28
N ARG A 96 -7.39 -22.08 -1.09
CA ARG A 96 -8.14 -21.17 -1.97
C ARG A 96 -7.54 -19.77 -1.97
N ILE A 97 -7.17 -19.27 -0.80
CA ILE A 97 -6.50 -17.96 -0.64
C ILE A 97 -5.12 -18.01 -1.30
N ASN A 98 -4.34 -19.05 -1.01
CA ASN A 98 -3.00 -19.20 -1.59
C ASN A 98 -3.04 -19.35 -3.11
N PHE A 99 -4.04 -20.06 -3.63
CA PHE A 99 -4.26 -20.21 -5.07
C PHE A 99 -4.68 -18.88 -5.71
N ALA A 100 -5.59 -18.12 -5.08
CA ALA A 100 -5.96 -16.79 -5.55
C ALA A 100 -4.74 -15.84 -5.58
N LEU A 101 -3.92 -15.83 -4.53
CA LEU A 101 -2.68 -15.06 -4.48
C LEU A 101 -1.67 -15.49 -5.56
N ALA A 102 -1.53 -16.80 -5.79
CA ALA A 102 -0.66 -17.32 -6.85
C ALA A 102 -1.14 -16.87 -8.23
N ILE A 103 -2.45 -16.93 -8.51
CA ILE A 103 -3.03 -16.39 -9.76
C ILE A 103 -2.75 -14.89 -9.87
N ALA A 104 -2.91 -14.14 -8.78
CA ALA A 104 -2.62 -12.70 -8.76
C ALA A 104 -1.17 -12.42 -9.18
N LEU A 105 -0.20 -13.05 -8.51
CA LEU A 105 1.23 -12.85 -8.76
C LEU A 105 1.62 -13.32 -10.17
N LEU A 106 1.12 -14.47 -10.61
CA LEU A 106 1.34 -15.00 -11.95
C LEU A 106 0.71 -14.09 -13.03
N SER A 107 -0.46 -13.50 -12.78
CA SER A 107 -1.10 -12.58 -13.71
C SER A 107 -0.34 -11.26 -13.86
N ILE A 108 0.36 -10.84 -12.81
CA ILE A 108 1.19 -9.63 -12.78
C ILE A 108 2.48 -9.82 -13.59
N LEU A 109 3.08 -11.00 -13.61
CA LEU A 109 4.34 -11.28 -14.33
C LEU A 109 4.29 -10.89 -15.83
N PRO A 110 3.31 -11.34 -16.63
CA PRO A 110 3.12 -10.89 -18.02
C PRO A 110 2.96 -9.37 -18.16
N MET A 111 2.40 -8.69 -17.15
CA MET A 111 2.27 -7.23 -17.19
C MET A 111 3.64 -6.54 -17.21
N PHE A 112 4.72 -7.20 -16.79
CA PHE A 112 6.07 -6.62 -16.81
C PHE A 112 6.90 -6.97 -18.05
N LEU A 113 6.50 -8.02 -18.77
CA LEU A 113 7.19 -8.47 -19.97
C LEU A 113 6.92 -7.51 -21.14
N LYS A 114 7.95 -6.78 -21.58
CA LYS A 114 7.85 -5.85 -22.73
C LYS A 114 7.54 -6.56 -24.05
N SER A 115 7.74 -7.87 -24.13
CA SER A 115 7.61 -8.68 -25.35
C SER A 115 6.16 -9.01 -25.74
N ILE A 116 5.16 -8.69 -24.91
CA ILE A 116 3.78 -9.13 -25.14
C ILE A 116 3.01 -8.11 -26.01
N PRO A 117 2.52 -8.52 -27.20
CA PRO A 117 1.65 -7.67 -28.01
C PRO A 117 0.32 -7.40 -27.27
N TYR A 118 -0.22 -6.19 -27.44
CA TYR A 118 -1.51 -5.76 -26.83
C TYR A 118 -1.57 -5.79 -25.29
N ARG A 119 -0.45 -5.52 -24.60
CA ARG A 119 -0.34 -5.42 -23.13
C ARG A 119 -1.49 -4.66 -22.45
N GLY A 120 -1.96 -3.56 -23.05
CA GLY A 120 -3.09 -2.78 -22.50
C GLY A 120 -4.40 -3.57 -22.40
N ARG A 121 -4.70 -4.42 -23.40
CA ARG A 121 -5.90 -5.27 -23.40
C ARG A 121 -5.80 -6.37 -22.34
N TYR A 122 -4.62 -6.95 -22.17
CA TYR A 122 -4.37 -7.92 -21.10
C TYR A 122 -4.65 -7.32 -19.72
N ILE A 123 -4.13 -6.12 -19.44
CA ILE A 123 -4.36 -5.43 -18.17
C ILE A 123 -5.84 -5.14 -17.96
N ALA A 124 -6.54 -4.65 -18.98
CA ALA A 124 -7.97 -4.36 -18.90
C ALA A 124 -8.82 -5.61 -18.63
N VAL A 125 -8.52 -6.74 -19.27
CA VAL A 125 -9.22 -8.02 -19.04
C VAL A 125 -8.99 -8.50 -17.62
N TRP A 126 -7.73 -8.54 -17.16
CA TRP A 126 -7.41 -9.00 -15.81
C TRP A 126 -7.92 -8.09 -14.70
N ALA A 127 -8.04 -6.79 -14.96
CA ALA A 127 -8.63 -5.84 -14.02
C ALA A 127 -10.10 -6.18 -13.67
N VAL A 128 -10.83 -6.83 -14.59
CA VAL A 128 -12.22 -7.27 -14.37
C VAL A 128 -12.29 -8.74 -13.99
N ALA A 129 -11.51 -9.61 -14.63
CA ALA A 129 -11.56 -11.04 -14.41
C ALA A 129 -11.02 -11.45 -13.03
N TYR A 130 -9.91 -10.86 -12.58
CA TYR A 130 -9.29 -11.27 -11.31
C TYR A 130 -10.19 -11.03 -10.09
N PRO A 131 -10.83 -9.87 -9.89
CA PRO A 131 -11.74 -9.67 -8.77
C PRO A 131 -12.87 -10.70 -8.72
N LEU A 132 -13.42 -11.10 -9.88
CA LEU A 132 -14.47 -12.10 -9.96
C LEU A 132 -13.95 -13.50 -9.59
N ILE A 133 -12.76 -13.87 -10.08
CA ILE A 133 -12.10 -15.14 -9.76
C ILE A 133 -11.75 -15.20 -8.27
N ALA A 134 -11.16 -14.13 -7.72
CA ALA A 134 -10.79 -14.05 -6.32
C ALA A 134 -12.04 -14.11 -5.41
N TRP A 135 -13.10 -13.39 -5.76
CA TRP A 135 -14.38 -13.46 -5.04
C TRP A 135 -14.94 -14.89 -5.05
N TRP A 136 -14.98 -15.54 -6.22
CA TRP A 136 -15.45 -16.92 -6.32
C TRP A 136 -14.63 -17.89 -5.47
N LEU A 137 -13.30 -17.82 -5.53
CA LEU A 137 -12.41 -18.69 -4.76
C LEU A 137 -12.56 -18.47 -3.24
N LEU A 138 -12.60 -17.22 -2.79
CA LEU A 138 -12.61 -16.92 -1.36
C LEU A 138 -13.99 -17.13 -0.73
N TYR A 139 -15.07 -16.74 -1.40
CA TYR A 139 -16.44 -16.83 -0.89
C TYR A 139 -17.04 -18.22 -1.06
N GLY A 140 -16.80 -18.88 -2.20
CA GLY A 140 -17.37 -20.19 -2.52
C GLY A 140 -18.89 -20.18 -2.66
N GLY A 141 -19.52 -21.34 -2.42
CA GLY A 141 -20.97 -21.54 -2.50
C GLY A 141 -21.48 -22.04 -3.85
N PHE A 142 -20.63 -22.11 -4.87
CA PHE A 142 -20.96 -22.65 -6.19
C PHE A 142 -19.74 -23.34 -6.82
N GLY A 143 -19.97 -24.36 -7.64
CA GLY A 143 -18.89 -25.17 -8.24
C GLY A 143 -18.25 -26.19 -7.27
N GLY A 144 -19.01 -26.70 -6.29
CA GLY A 144 -18.54 -27.69 -5.31
C GLY A 144 -17.72 -27.11 -4.14
N LEU A 145 -17.51 -25.80 -4.11
CA LEU A 145 -16.82 -25.10 -3.02
C LEU A 145 -17.77 -24.82 -1.86
N SER A 146 -17.36 -25.20 -0.64
CA SER A 146 -18.04 -24.80 0.60
C SER A 146 -18.10 -23.26 0.70
N ARG A 147 -19.21 -22.73 1.22
CA ARG A 147 -19.39 -21.29 1.41
C ARG A 147 -18.65 -20.83 2.67
N VAL A 148 -17.78 -19.83 2.53
CA VAL A 148 -17.02 -19.22 3.63
C VAL A 148 -17.44 -17.76 3.73
N GLU A 149 -18.12 -17.43 4.82
CA GLU A 149 -18.68 -16.09 5.01
C GLU A 149 -17.58 -15.05 5.22
N THR A 150 -17.84 -13.82 4.78
CA THR A 150 -16.92 -12.67 4.82
C THR A 150 -16.46 -12.31 6.24
N TYR A 151 -17.24 -12.61 7.27
CA TYR A 151 -16.83 -12.36 8.67
C TYR A 151 -15.69 -13.28 9.14
N GLN A 152 -15.45 -14.39 8.44
CA GLN A 152 -14.35 -15.31 8.74
C GLN A 152 -13.04 -14.87 8.06
N TRP A 153 -13.12 -13.93 7.11
CA TRP A 153 -11.94 -13.42 6.40
C TRP A 153 -11.18 -12.49 7.34
N GLY A 154 -9.86 -12.67 7.46
CA GLY A 154 -9.04 -11.88 8.36
C GLY A 154 -7.55 -11.91 8.04
N GLY A 155 -6.75 -11.43 8.99
CA GLY A 155 -5.31 -11.37 8.91
C GLY A 155 -4.80 -10.49 7.75
N LEU A 156 -3.60 -10.80 7.27
CA LEU A 156 -2.98 -10.15 6.11
C LEU A 156 -3.85 -10.27 4.86
N THR A 157 -4.58 -11.38 4.70
CA THR A 157 -5.49 -11.58 3.57
C THR A 157 -6.53 -10.46 3.51
N LEU A 158 -7.17 -10.15 4.65
CA LEU A 158 -8.16 -9.07 4.71
C LEU A 158 -7.53 -7.69 4.45
N THR A 159 -6.35 -7.42 5.02
CA THR A 159 -5.57 -6.19 4.75
C THR A 159 -5.35 -6.02 3.24
N LEU A 160 -4.92 -7.07 2.54
CA LEU A 160 -4.68 -7.05 1.10
C LEU A 160 -5.96 -6.88 0.29
N ILE A 161 -7.07 -7.51 0.68
CA ILE A 161 -8.37 -7.37 0.02
C ILE A 161 -8.86 -5.92 0.11
N ILE A 162 -8.85 -5.34 1.30
CA ILE A 162 -9.32 -3.96 1.52
C ILE A 162 -8.46 -2.99 0.72
N ALA A 163 -7.14 -3.15 0.75
CA ALA A 163 -6.23 -2.30 0.00
C ALA A 163 -6.44 -2.44 -1.53
N ALA A 164 -6.53 -3.67 -2.04
CA ALA A 164 -6.68 -3.93 -3.47
C ALA A 164 -8.03 -3.46 -4.01
N VAL A 165 -9.13 -3.84 -3.36
CA VAL A 165 -10.49 -3.45 -3.79
C VAL A 165 -10.71 -1.95 -3.59
N GLY A 166 -10.22 -1.39 -2.48
CA GLY A 166 -10.28 0.03 -2.20
C GLY A 166 -9.62 0.87 -3.30
N ILE A 167 -8.40 0.51 -3.72
CA ILE A 167 -7.72 1.21 -4.82
C ILE A 167 -8.38 0.93 -6.17
N ALA A 168 -8.78 -0.31 -6.44
CA ALA A 168 -9.43 -0.68 -7.70
C ALA A 168 -10.74 0.11 -7.92
N GLY A 169 -11.52 0.35 -6.87
CA GLY A 169 -12.72 1.19 -6.93
C GLY A 169 -12.42 2.69 -6.89
N ALA A 170 -11.45 3.13 -6.06
CA ALA A 170 -11.13 4.54 -5.88
C ALA A 170 -10.44 5.17 -7.10
N LEU A 171 -9.63 4.41 -7.85
CA LEU A 171 -8.95 4.90 -9.05
C LEU A 171 -9.91 5.44 -10.12
N PRO A 172 -10.86 4.64 -10.65
CA PRO A 172 -11.79 5.12 -11.66
C PRO A 172 -12.68 6.25 -11.11
N LEU A 173 -13.19 6.12 -9.89
CA LEU A 173 -14.03 7.15 -9.28
C LEU A 173 -13.26 8.47 -9.09
N GLY A 174 -12.02 8.39 -8.63
CA GLY A 174 -11.14 9.56 -8.44
C GLY A 174 -10.79 10.24 -9.77
N ILE A 175 -10.53 9.47 -10.84
CA ILE A 175 -10.34 10.01 -12.19
C ILE A 175 -11.59 10.77 -12.65
N LEU A 176 -12.77 10.17 -12.50
CA LEU A 176 -14.04 10.81 -12.88
C LEU A 176 -14.28 12.10 -12.09
N LEU A 177 -14.03 12.10 -10.79
CA LEU A 177 -14.15 13.29 -9.93
C LEU A 177 -13.14 14.39 -10.31
N ALA A 178 -11.90 14.02 -10.65
CA ALA A 178 -10.89 14.97 -11.10
C ALA A 178 -11.27 15.65 -12.42
N LEU A 179 -11.82 14.89 -13.38
CA LEU A 179 -12.34 15.41 -14.64
C LEU A 179 -13.59 16.27 -14.39
N GLY A 180 -14.50 15.81 -13.53
CA GLY A 180 -15.72 16.54 -13.15
C GLY A 180 -15.43 17.90 -12.53
N ARG A 181 -14.43 17.99 -11.64
CA ARG A 181 -13.96 19.25 -11.04
C ARG A 181 -13.41 20.25 -12.06
N ARG A 182 -12.96 19.78 -13.22
CA ARG A 182 -12.48 20.59 -14.35
C ARG A 182 -13.52 20.85 -15.43
N SER A 183 -14.74 20.32 -15.29
CA SER A 183 -15.80 20.51 -16.26
C SER A 183 -16.25 21.98 -16.35
N THR A 184 -16.70 22.37 -17.54
CA THR A 184 -17.36 23.66 -17.78
C THR A 184 -18.79 23.69 -17.25
N LEU A 185 -19.41 22.51 -17.05
CA LEU A 185 -20.76 22.40 -16.49
C LEU A 185 -20.72 22.74 -14.99
N PRO A 186 -21.40 23.83 -14.55
CA PRO A 186 -21.25 24.35 -13.19
C PRO A 186 -21.73 23.35 -12.13
N ILE A 187 -22.79 22.59 -12.42
CA ILE A 187 -23.34 21.59 -11.50
C ILE A 187 -22.35 20.44 -11.28
N VAL A 188 -21.82 19.86 -12.36
CA VAL A 188 -20.86 18.74 -12.28
C VAL A 188 -19.61 19.17 -11.53
N ARG A 189 -19.10 20.37 -11.84
CA ARG A 189 -17.95 20.96 -11.15
C ARG A 189 -18.23 21.15 -9.66
N MET A 190 -19.36 21.75 -9.30
CA MET A 190 -19.73 22.01 -7.91
C MET A 190 -19.87 20.71 -7.11
N LEU A 191 -20.61 19.72 -7.62
CA LEU A 191 -20.77 18.43 -6.97
C LEU A 191 -19.43 17.71 -6.77
N SER A 192 -18.55 17.75 -7.77
CA SER A 192 -17.21 17.15 -7.65
C SER A 192 -16.35 17.86 -6.61
N VAL A 193 -16.38 19.21 -6.56
CA VAL A 193 -15.65 19.99 -5.56
C VAL A 193 -16.17 19.68 -4.16
N VAL A 194 -17.49 19.76 -3.94
CA VAL A 194 -18.10 19.48 -2.62
C VAL A 194 -17.75 18.08 -2.16
N PHE A 195 -17.87 17.07 -3.03
CA PHE A 195 -17.48 15.71 -2.70
C PHE A 195 -16.02 15.62 -2.27
N ILE A 196 -15.09 16.12 -3.11
CA ILE A 196 -13.65 16.00 -2.83
C ILE A 196 -13.27 16.72 -1.54
N GLU A 197 -13.74 17.95 -1.34
CA GLU A 197 -13.40 18.74 -0.14
C GLU A 197 -14.02 18.13 1.12
N PHE A 198 -15.26 17.63 1.06
CA PHE A 198 -15.91 16.96 2.19
C PHE A 198 -15.12 15.73 2.63
N TRP A 199 -14.85 14.79 1.72
CA TRP A 199 -14.18 13.53 2.07
C TRP A 199 -12.73 13.72 2.53
N ARG A 200 -12.04 14.76 2.04
CA ARG A 200 -10.70 15.11 2.51
C ARG A 200 -10.70 15.83 3.87
N GLY A 201 -11.81 16.44 4.25
CA GLY A 201 -11.99 17.11 5.54
C GLY A 201 -12.42 16.18 6.68
N VAL A 202 -12.88 14.96 6.36
CA VAL A 202 -13.38 13.98 7.34
C VAL A 202 -12.34 12.90 7.60
N PRO A 203 -12.04 12.50 8.84
CA PRO A 203 -11.13 11.38 9.12
C PRO A 203 -11.68 10.01 8.64
N LEU A 204 -10.85 9.13 8.09
CA LEU A 204 -11.32 7.79 7.65
C LEU A 204 -11.93 6.97 8.81
N ILE A 205 -11.41 7.12 10.02
CA ILE A 205 -11.92 6.47 11.22
C ILE A 205 -13.42 6.78 11.46
N THR A 206 -13.84 8.03 11.25
CA THR A 206 -15.24 8.43 11.44
C THR A 206 -16.13 7.90 10.31
N VAL A 207 -15.61 7.83 9.09
CA VAL A 207 -16.29 7.19 7.94
C VAL A 207 -16.58 5.72 8.23
N LEU A 208 -15.58 4.97 8.69
CA LEU A 208 -15.73 3.55 9.00
C LEU A 208 -16.74 3.32 10.13
N PHE A 209 -16.64 4.12 11.19
CA PHE A 209 -17.58 4.09 12.31
C PHE A 209 -19.02 4.44 11.87
N MET A 210 -19.21 5.50 11.09
CA MET A 210 -20.52 5.90 10.57
C MET A 210 -21.13 4.81 9.67
N SER A 211 -20.34 4.25 8.75
CA SER A 211 -20.79 3.20 7.83
C SER A 211 -21.17 1.91 8.58
N SER A 212 -20.43 1.57 9.64
CA SER A 212 -20.58 0.27 10.31
C SER A 212 -21.52 0.27 11.50
N VAL A 213 -21.61 1.40 12.22
CA VAL A 213 -22.37 1.52 13.48
C VAL A 213 -23.60 2.40 13.30
N MET A 214 -23.50 3.54 12.61
CA MET A 214 -24.61 4.50 12.51
C MET A 214 -25.58 4.15 11.38
N LEU A 215 -25.09 3.78 10.18
CA LEU A 215 -25.95 3.43 9.05
C LEU A 215 -26.98 2.33 9.37
N PRO A 216 -26.63 1.23 10.08
CA PRO A 216 -27.62 0.22 10.48
C PRO A 216 -28.78 0.72 11.32
N LEU A 217 -28.61 1.82 12.07
CA LEU A 217 -29.69 2.40 12.89
C LEU A 217 -30.79 3.03 12.02
N PHE A 218 -30.49 3.36 10.77
CA PHE A 218 -31.45 3.88 9.80
C PHE A 218 -32.00 2.80 8.86
N LEU A 219 -31.48 1.58 8.94
CA LEU A 219 -31.95 0.43 8.17
C LEU A 219 -33.09 -0.27 8.92
N THR A 220 -34.06 -0.83 8.20
CA THR A 220 -35.16 -1.57 8.82
C THR A 220 -34.63 -2.82 9.53
N GLU A 221 -35.24 -3.16 10.67
CA GLU A 221 -34.91 -4.37 11.42
C GLU A 221 -34.91 -5.59 10.49
N GLY A 222 -33.80 -6.34 10.47
CA GLY A 222 -33.60 -7.51 9.62
C GLY A 222 -32.84 -7.26 8.32
N THR A 223 -32.59 -6.02 7.90
CA THR A 223 -31.72 -5.73 6.73
C THR A 223 -30.25 -5.62 7.15
N THR A 224 -29.53 -6.76 7.13
CA THR A 224 -28.11 -6.77 7.46
C THR A 224 -27.24 -6.65 6.21
N ILE A 225 -26.63 -5.49 6.00
CA ILE A 225 -25.56 -5.34 5.01
C ILE A 225 -24.26 -5.87 5.61
N ASP A 226 -23.55 -6.69 4.83
CA ASP A 226 -22.24 -7.22 5.19
C ASP A 226 -21.28 -6.11 5.70
N LYS A 227 -20.53 -6.41 6.76
CA LYS A 227 -19.61 -5.45 7.41
C LYS A 227 -18.46 -5.08 6.48
N LEU A 228 -17.90 -6.06 5.77
CA LEU A 228 -16.79 -5.83 4.84
C LEU A 228 -17.24 -4.98 3.66
N LEU A 229 -18.42 -5.24 3.09
CA LEU A 229 -18.96 -4.42 2.00
C LEU A 229 -19.12 -2.95 2.40
N ARG A 230 -19.70 -2.68 3.58
CA ARG A 230 -19.87 -1.32 4.10
C ARG A 230 -18.53 -0.60 4.33
N ALA A 231 -17.54 -1.33 4.84
CA ALA A 231 -16.19 -0.82 5.00
C ALA A 231 -15.56 -0.49 3.63
N LEU A 232 -15.67 -1.38 2.65
CA LEU A 232 -15.14 -1.21 1.30
C LEU A 232 -15.75 0.00 0.60
N VAL A 233 -17.07 0.19 0.68
CA VAL A 233 -17.73 1.37 0.10
C VAL A 233 -17.20 2.66 0.74
N GLY A 234 -17.12 2.71 2.07
CA GLY A 234 -16.58 3.88 2.79
C GLY A 234 -15.12 4.18 2.40
N VAL A 235 -14.29 3.14 2.31
CA VAL A 235 -12.90 3.24 1.86
C VAL A 235 -12.81 3.74 0.41
N ILE A 236 -13.62 3.21 -0.52
CA ILE A 236 -13.61 3.62 -1.94
C ILE A 236 -13.97 5.10 -2.06
N LEU A 237 -15.04 5.54 -1.38
CA LEU A 237 -15.48 6.94 -1.43
C LEU A 237 -14.42 7.87 -0.85
N PHE A 238 -13.92 7.58 0.35
CA PHE A 238 -12.86 8.35 1.00
C PHE A 238 -11.61 8.40 0.10
N GLN A 239 -11.15 7.25 -0.35
CA GLN A 239 -9.90 7.14 -1.10
C GLN A 239 -9.99 7.79 -2.49
N SER A 240 -11.17 7.78 -3.12
CA SER A 240 -11.40 8.42 -4.41
C SER A 240 -11.16 9.93 -4.39
N ALA A 241 -11.43 10.59 -3.26
CA ALA A 241 -11.19 12.03 -3.12
C ALA A 241 -9.68 12.38 -3.12
N TYR A 242 -8.85 11.58 -2.45
CA TYR A 242 -7.40 11.75 -2.48
C TYR A 242 -6.81 11.40 -3.85
N VAL A 243 -7.30 10.33 -4.49
CA VAL A 243 -6.92 10.01 -5.88
C VAL A 243 -7.30 11.16 -6.82
N ALA A 244 -8.50 11.71 -6.69
CA ALA A 244 -8.96 12.81 -7.53
C ALA A 244 -8.03 14.02 -7.44
N GLU A 245 -7.54 14.33 -6.25
CA GLU A 245 -6.61 15.42 -6.04
C GLU A 245 -5.23 15.17 -6.67
N VAL A 246 -4.71 13.94 -6.52
CA VAL A 246 -3.46 13.53 -7.17
C VAL A 246 -3.58 13.62 -8.68
N VAL A 247 -4.65 13.07 -9.27
CA VAL A 247 -4.91 13.12 -10.72
C VAL A 247 -5.09 14.56 -11.19
N ARG A 248 -5.79 15.41 -10.42
CA ARG A 248 -5.93 16.85 -10.70
C ARG A 248 -4.57 17.55 -10.78
N GLY A 249 -3.65 17.25 -9.86
CA GLY A 249 -2.27 17.76 -9.89
C GLY A 249 -1.54 17.37 -11.19
N GLY A 250 -1.70 16.13 -11.64
CA GLY A 250 -1.16 15.66 -12.92
C GLY A 250 -1.76 16.36 -14.14
N LEU A 251 -3.08 16.57 -14.14
CA LEU A 251 -3.77 17.28 -15.21
C LEU A 251 -3.34 18.75 -15.31
N GLN A 252 -2.91 19.37 -14.21
CA GLN A 252 -2.39 20.74 -14.16
C GLN A 252 -0.93 20.85 -14.57
N ALA A 253 -0.14 19.80 -14.36
CA ALA A 253 1.27 19.75 -14.76
C ALA A 253 1.45 19.64 -16.29
N LEU A 254 0.43 19.23 -17.04
CA LEU A 254 0.53 19.05 -18.48
C LEU A 254 0.57 20.40 -19.22
N PRO A 255 1.54 20.65 -20.12
CA PRO A 255 1.61 21.88 -20.90
C PRO A 255 0.35 22.13 -21.73
N LYS A 256 -0.08 23.39 -21.82
CA LYS A 256 -1.28 23.78 -22.61
C LYS A 256 -1.19 23.36 -24.08
N GLY A 257 0.00 23.36 -24.67
CA GLY A 257 0.21 22.95 -26.06
C GLY A 257 -0.24 21.51 -26.38
N GLN A 258 -0.31 20.60 -25.40
CA GLN A 258 -0.87 19.25 -25.62
C GLN A 258 -2.39 19.29 -25.86
N TYR A 259 -3.09 20.20 -25.20
CA TYR A 259 -4.53 20.42 -25.42
C TYR A 259 -4.75 21.08 -26.78
N GLU A 260 -4.02 22.15 -27.07
CA GLU A 260 -4.12 22.90 -28.35
C GLU A 260 -3.78 22.02 -29.56
N ALA A 261 -2.77 21.15 -29.45
CA ALA A 261 -2.42 20.20 -30.51
C ALA A 261 -3.53 19.16 -30.75
N ALA A 262 -4.12 18.61 -29.68
CA ALA A 262 -5.22 17.66 -29.79
C ALA A 262 -6.48 18.30 -30.40
N GLU A 263 -6.79 19.53 -30.01
CA GLU A 263 -7.90 20.31 -30.57
C GLU A 263 -7.65 20.67 -32.04
N SER A 264 -6.41 21.00 -32.42
CA SER A 264 -6.02 21.27 -33.81
C SER A 264 -6.18 20.05 -34.72
N LEU A 265 -6.09 18.84 -34.16
CA LEU A 265 -6.36 17.58 -34.86
C LEU A 265 -7.86 17.23 -34.91
N GLY A 266 -8.75 18.11 -34.42
CA GLY A 266 -10.19 17.90 -34.40
C GLY A 266 -10.65 16.83 -33.42
N LEU A 267 -9.84 16.48 -32.41
CA LEU A 267 -10.23 15.50 -31.41
C LEU A 267 -11.29 16.07 -30.47
N GLY A 268 -12.48 15.48 -30.45
CA GLY A 268 -13.50 15.80 -29.44
C GLY A 268 -13.03 15.49 -28.02
N TYR A 269 -13.65 16.14 -27.02
CA TYR A 269 -13.24 16.10 -25.60
C TYR A 269 -12.91 14.70 -25.08
N TRP A 270 -13.79 13.71 -25.29
CA TRP A 270 -13.59 12.35 -24.80
C TRP A 270 -12.42 11.62 -25.46
N ARG A 271 -12.19 11.87 -26.77
CA ARG A 271 -11.05 11.31 -27.51
C ARG A 271 -9.75 11.98 -27.08
N MET A 272 -9.75 13.31 -26.96
CA MET A 272 -8.61 14.08 -26.44
C MET A 272 -8.23 13.58 -25.03
N GLN A 273 -9.22 13.44 -24.13
CA GLN A 273 -8.97 13.02 -22.77
C GLN A 273 -8.46 11.58 -22.70
N GLY A 274 -9.11 10.64 -23.41
CA GLY A 274 -8.76 9.23 -23.35
C GLY A 274 -7.44 8.87 -24.06
N LEU A 275 -7.13 9.52 -25.19
CA LEU A 275 -6.00 9.15 -26.03
C LEU A 275 -4.74 9.97 -25.76
N VAL A 276 -4.88 11.24 -25.34
CA VAL A 276 -3.76 12.18 -25.25
C VAL A 276 -3.52 12.63 -23.81
N ILE A 277 -4.51 13.26 -23.19
CA ILE A 277 -4.30 14.00 -21.93
C ILE A 277 -4.20 13.07 -20.72
N LEU A 278 -5.17 12.17 -20.53
CA LEU A 278 -5.24 11.32 -19.33
C LEU A 278 -4.05 10.35 -19.22
N PRO A 279 -3.62 9.65 -20.29
CA PRO A 279 -2.47 8.76 -20.21
C PRO A 279 -1.18 9.48 -19.79
N GLN A 280 -0.97 10.71 -20.30
CA GLN A 280 0.18 11.54 -19.92
C GLN A 280 0.09 12.03 -18.48
N ALA A 281 -1.08 12.54 -18.08
CA ALA A 281 -1.32 13.00 -16.71
C ALA A 281 -1.14 11.89 -15.68
N LEU A 282 -1.71 10.71 -15.93
CA LEU A 282 -1.58 9.53 -15.05
C LEU A 282 -0.12 9.08 -14.92
N LYS A 283 0.65 9.14 -16.01
CA LYS A 283 2.08 8.82 -15.99
C LYS A 283 2.88 9.78 -15.09
N MET A 284 2.57 11.07 -15.10
CA MET A 284 3.25 12.06 -14.26
C MET A 284 2.94 11.87 -12.76
N VAL A 285 1.77 11.33 -12.42
CA VAL A 285 1.32 11.18 -11.03
C VAL A 285 1.49 9.78 -10.46
N ILE A 286 2.17 8.86 -11.17
CA ILE A 286 2.47 7.51 -10.66
C ILE A 286 3.05 7.57 -9.24
N PRO A 287 4.04 8.43 -8.91
CA PRO A 287 4.59 8.49 -7.55
C PRO A 287 3.54 8.90 -6.51
N GLY A 288 2.69 9.88 -6.84
CA GLY A 288 1.59 10.33 -5.99
C GLY A 288 0.56 9.23 -5.76
N LEU A 289 0.17 8.50 -6.82
CA LEU A 289 -0.77 7.39 -6.72
C LEU A 289 -0.21 6.25 -5.85
N VAL A 290 1.06 5.89 -5.99
CA VAL A 290 1.66 4.86 -5.14
C VAL A 290 1.72 5.31 -3.67
N ASN A 291 2.01 6.58 -3.40
CA ASN A 291 1.94 7.10 -2.03
C ASN A 291 0.53 6.96 -1.44
N THR A 292 -0.50 7.24 -2.24
CA THR A 292 -1.90 7.03 -1.86
C THR A 292 -2.22 5.54 -1.58
N ILE A 293 -1.70 4.62 -2.40
CA ILE A 293 -1.84 3.16 -2.17
C ILE A 293 -1.16 2.74 -0.85
N ILE A 294 0.04 3.25 -0.59
CA ILE A 294 0.78 2.98 0.65
C ILE A 294 0.02 3.53 1.87
N SER A 295 -0.59 4.72 1.76
CA SER A 295 -1.45 5.25 2.82
C SER A 295 -2.61 4.31 3.08
N LEU A 296 -3.36 3.94 2.03
CA LEU A 296 -4.53 3.08 2.18
C LEU A 296 -4.16 1.75 2.85
N PHE A 297 -3.05 1.14 2.43
CA PHE A 297 -2.58 -0.12 3.00
C PHE A 297 -2.33 -0.03 4.51
N LYS A 298 -1.82 1.10 5.01
CA LYS A 298 -1.66 1.32 6.45
C LYS A 298 -3.01 1.62 7.12
N ASP A 299 -3.83 2.42 6.44
CA ASP A 299 -5.14 2.85 6.92
C ASP A 299 -6.14 1.69 7.04
N THR A 300 -5.90 0.54 6.39
CA THR A 300 -6.72 -0.68 6.61
C THR A 300 -6.72 -1.12 8.07
N SER A 301 -5.68 -0.81 8.85
CA SER A 301 -5.62 -1.13 10.29
C SER A 301 -6.74 -0.48 11.10
N LEU A 302 -7.35 0.60 10.60
CA LEU A 302 -8.47 1.29 11.25
C LEU A 302 -9.76 0.46 11.24
N VAL A 303 -9.85 -0.61 10.44
CA VAL A 303 -11.05 -1.47 10.41
C VAL A 303 -11.26 -2.27 11.71
N ILE A 304 -10.28 -2.23 12.62
CA ILE A 304 -10.44 -2.78 13.97
C ILE A 304 -11.67 -2.19 14.69
N ILE A 305 -11.98 -0.92 14.47
CA ILE A 305 -13.07 -0.20 15.14
C ILE A 305 -14.44 -0.77 14.79
N ILE A 306 -14.54 -1.42 13.64
CA ILE A 306 -15.78 -2.02 13.15
C ILE A 306 -15.81 -3.54 13.38
N GLY A 307 -14.81 -4.05 14.11
CA GLY A 307 -14.70 -5.45 14.51
C GLY A 307 -14.25 -6.39 13.39
N LEU A 308 -13.53 -5.86 12.39
CA LEU A 308 -12.87 -6.67 11.37
C LEU A 308 -11.43 -6.96 11.81
N PHE A 309 -11.04 -8.23 11.74
CA PHE A 309 -9.73 -8.70 12.20
C PHE A 309 -8.72 -8.76 11.04
N ASP A 310 -8.25 -7.60 10.58
CA ASP A 310 -7.11 -7.48 9.66
C ASP A 310 -5.77 -7.93 10.30
N LEU A 311 -4.62 -7.76 9.63
CA LEU A 311 -3.32 -8.15 10.17
C LEU A 311 -3.05 -7.55 11.55
N PHE A 312 -3.18 -6.23 11.69
CA PHE A 312 -2.85 -5.53 12.93
C PHE A 312 -3.76 -5.97 14.08
N SER A 313 -5.07 -6.02 13.82
CA SER A 313 -6.06 -6.42 14.82
C SER A 313 -6.00 -7.91 15.17
N SER A 314 -5.66 -8.79 14.21
CA SER A 314 -5.42 -10.22 14.48
C SER A 314 -4.23 -10.41 15.42
N ILE A 315 -3.19 -9.60 15.27
CA ILE A 315 -2.02 -9.59 16.16
C ILE A 315 -2.43 -9.04 17.53
N GLN A 316 -3.07 -7.88 17.58
CA GLN A 316 -3.52 -7.27 18.84
C GLN A 316 -4.40 -8.22 19.65
N GLN A 317 -5.34 -8.92 18.99
CA GLN A 317 -6.17 -9.93 19.64
C GLN A 317 -5.34 -11.09 20.22
N ALA A 318 -4.29 -11.53 19.53
CA ALA A 318 -3.42 -12.58 20.06
C ALA A 318 -2.57 -12.12 21.26
N THR A 319 -2.26 -10.83 21.38
CA THR A 319 -1.49 -10.30 22.53
C THR A 319 -2.26 -10.30 23.85
N VAL A 320 -3.60 -10.31 23.78
CA VAL A 320 -4.49 -10.34 24.96
C VAL A 320 -4.97 -11.75 25.31
N ASP A 321 -4.48 -12.77 24.59
CA ASP A 321 -4.80 -14.16 24.86
C ASP A 321 -4.13 -14.63 26.18
N PRO A 322 -4.91 -15.15 27.15
CA PRO A 322 -4.38 -15.68 28.41
C PRO A 322 -3.24 -16.69 28.25
N THR A 323 -3.28 -17.49 27.19
CA THR A 323 -2.26 -18.53 26.91
C THR A 323 -0.92 -17.93 26.48
N TRP A 324 -0.91 -16.72 25.91
CA TRP A 324 0.27 -16.05 25.34
C TRP A 324 0.54 -14.65 25.94
N LEU A 325 0.06 -14.37 27.16
CA LEU A 325 0.27 -13.07 27.82
C LEU A 325 1.74 -12.65 27.85
N GLY A 326 1.99 -11.37 27.64
CA GLY A 326 3.35 -10.80 27.68
C GLY A 326 4.10 -10.83 26.35
N MET A 327 3.55 -11.44 25.29
CA MET A 327 4.16 -11.51 23.94
C MET A 327 3.74 -10.35 23.02
N SER A 328 3.41 -9.19 23.59
CA SER A 328 2.89 -8.05 22.82
C SER A 328 3.96 -7.39 21.96
N THR A 329 5.19 -7.31 22.46
CA THR A 329 6.34 -6.73 21.75
C THR A 329 6.63 -7.52 20.48
N GLU A 330 6.69 -8.84 20.56
CA GLU A 330 6.90 -9.74 19.43
C GLU A 330 5.81 -9.57 18.38
N GLY A 331 4.54 -9.52 18.80
CA GLY A 331 3.40 -9.28 17.93
C GLY A 331 3.54 -7.97 17.15
N TYR A 332 3.77 -6.86 17.84
CA TYR A 332 3.87 -5.55 17.18
C TYR A 332 5.14 -5.39 16.34
N VAL A 333 6.26 -5.99 16.74
CA VAL A 333 7.47 -6.02 15.91
C VAL A 333 7.23 -6.81 14.62
N PHE A 334 6.54 -7.96 14.72
CA PHE A 334 6.14 -8.72 13.54
C PHE A 334 5.20 -7.92 12.64
N ALA A 335 4.17 -7.26 13.19
CA ALA A 335 3.28 -6.37 12.45
C ALA A 335 4.08 -5.28 11.71
N ALA A 336 4.95 -4.57 12.44
CA ALA A 336 5.79 -3.50 11.91
C ALA A 336 6.70 -3.99 10.78
N MET A 337 7.31 -5.18 10.94
CA MET A 337 8.13 -5.80 9.91
C MET A 337 7.32 -6.10 8.64
N VAL A 338 6.13 -6.68 8.76
CA VAL A 338 5.27 -6.98 7.61
C VAL A 338 4.84 -5.69 6.91
N TYR A 339 4.29 -4.71 7.65
CA TYR A 339 3.92 -3.41 7.08
C TYR A 339 5.12 -2.72 6.41
N TRP A 340 6.29 -2.77 7.04
CA TRP A 340 7.53 -2.20 6.48
C TRP A 340 7.94 -2.89 5.18
N ILE A 341 7.98 -4.24 5.12
CA ILE A 341 8.34 -4.99 3.90
C ILE A 341 7.42 -4.60 2.74
N PHE A 342 6.10 -4.56 2.97
CA PHE A 342 5.13 -4.19 1.93
C PHE A 342 5.28 -2.72 1.51
N CYS A 343 5.33 -1.78 2.46
CA CYS A 343 5.47 -0.35 2.17
C CYS A 343 6.81 -0.03 1.49
N PHE A 344 7.90 -0.65 1.94
CA PHE A 344 9.22 -0.50 1.35
C PHE A 344 9.26 -1.06 -0.07
N SER A 345 8.70 -2.25 -0.30
CA SER A 345 8.62 -2.86 -1.64
C SER A 345 7.83 -1.99 -2.62
N MET A 346 6.66 -1.49 -2.21
CA MET A 346 5.85 -0.56 -3.00
C MET A 346 6.57 0.75 -3.28
N SER A 347 7.24 1.33 -2.28
CA SER A 347 8.01 2.58 -2.40
C SER A 347 9.20 2.43 -3.35
N ARG A 348 9.99 1.35 -3.22
CA ARG A 348 11.12 1.07 -4.12
C ARG A 348 10.67 0.83 -5.55
N TYR A 349 9.56 0.10 -5.72
CA TYR A 349 8.97 -0.10 -7.04
C TYR A 349 8.46 1.22 -7.66
N SER A 350 7.87 2.11 -6.86
CA SER A 350 7.49 3.46 -7.30
C SER A 350 8.67 4.27 -7.83
N GLN A 351 9.78 4.32 -7.08
CA GLN A 351 11.01 5.01 -7.50
C GLN A 351 11.60 4.41 -8.78
N HIS A 352 11.51 3.08 -8.94
CA HIS A 352 11.93 2.43 -10.18
C HIS A 352 11.06 2.84 -11.37
N LEU A 353 9.73 2.88 -11.19
CA LEU A 353 8.80 3.36 -12.23
C LEU A 353 9.03 4.82 -12.58
N GLU A 354 9.24 5.68 -11.57
CA GLU A 354 9.54 7.09 -11.76
C GLU A 354 10.77 7.27 -12.64
N ASN A 355 11.90 6.63 -12.29
CA ASN A 355 13.13 6.68 -13.07
C ASN A 355 12.97 6.16 -14.51
N ARG A 356 12.13 5.13 -14.71
CA ARG A 356 11.83 4.58 -16.05
C ARG A 356 11.01 5.55 -16.91
N PHE A 357 10.14 6.35 -16.30
CA PHE A 357 9.22 7.23 -17.00
C PHE A 357 9.70 8.69 -17.10
N ASN A 358 10.69 9.10 -16.29
CA ASN A 358 11.35 10.42 -16.29
C ASN A 358 12.40 10.62 -17.40
N THR A 359 12.13 10.13 -18.62
CA THR A 359 13.06 10.27 -19.75
C THR A 359 13.05 11.65 -20.43
N GLY A 360 12.39 12.66 -19.85
CA GLY A 360 12.18 13.97 -20.49
C GLY A 360 12.64 15.21 -19.72
N HIS A 361 13.18 15.09 -18.49
CA HIS A 361 13.53 16.24 -17.63
C HIS A 361 14.96 16.21 -17.09
N LYS A 362 15.91 15.58 -17.80
CA LYS A 362 17.31 15.97 -17.60
C LYS A 362 17.48 17.35 -18.24
N SER A 363 17.26 18.40 -17.46
CA SER A 363 17.72 19.73 -17.84
C SER A 363 19.22 19.62 -18.10
N HIS A 364 19.63 19.97 -19.31
CA HIS A 364 21.02 20.29 -19.59
C HIS A 364 21.48 21.47 -18.74
#